data_AF-A0AAD5MH08-F1
#
_entry.id   AF-A0AAD5MH08-F1
#
_cell.length_a   1.000
_cell.length_b   1.000
_cell.length_c   1.000
_cell.angle_alpha   90.00
_cell.angle_beta   90.00
_cell.angle_gamma   90.00
#
_symmetry.space_group_name_H-M   'P 1'
#
loop_
_entity.id
_entity.type
_entity.pdbx_description
1 polymer ?
#
loop_
_entity_poly.entity_id
_entity_poly.type
_entity_poly.pdbx_seq_one_letter_code
_entity_poly.pdbx_strand_id
1 'polypeptide(L)'
;MNSKSTKRNEVSFIKLNLYSPSAHQIARLLHYRDGVVIEASTKEKAISNQLYSNTDTCAAMNLGYILAARCLQAGIHFAIPSATQDQIENSKHQKEFFKALEAEGLQLREPAAIEQTYETDRSMVWERYPTMASRQDKLDEL
;
A
#
# COMPACT_ATOMS: atom_id res chain seq x y z
N MET A 1 3.37 4.87 -33.83
CA MET A 1 2.61 5.86 -33.04
C MET A 1 2.84 5.57 -31.57
N ASN A 2 3.41 6.52 -30.83
CA ASN A 2 3.74 6.39 -29.41
C ASN A 2 2.48 6.16 -28.58
N SER A 3 2.26 4.92 -28.13
CA SER A 3 1.34 4.64 -27.03
C SER A 3 1.96 5.26 -25.77
N LYS A 4 1.52 6.47 -25.41
CA LYS A 4 1.72 6.99 -24.06
C LYS A 4 1.05 5.99 -23.12
N SER A 5 1.85 5.09 -22.55
CA SER A 5 1.46 4.26 -21.42
C SER A 5 1.05 5.22 -20.33
N THR A 6 -0.25 5.44 -20.21
CA THR A 6 -0.87 6.12 -19.10
C THR A 6 -0.49 5.26 -17.91
N LYS A 7 0.39 5.75 -17.03
CA LYS A 7 0.68 5.09 -15.76
C LYS A 7 -0.67 4.84 -15.11
N ARG A 8 -1.14 3.58 -15.16
CA ARG A 8 -2.31 3.17 -14.38
C ARG A 8 -1.92 3.49 -12.94
N ASN A 9 -2.61 4.43 -12.32
CA ASN A 9 -2.51 4.62 -10.89
C ASN A 9 -2.82 3.24 -10.29
N GLU A 10 -1.82 2.58 -9.72
CA GLU A 10 -2.01 1.28 -9.07
C GLU A 10 -3.08 1.49 -8.01
N VAL A 11 -4.26 0.89 -8.25
CA VAL A 11 -5.40 0.96 -7.36
C VAL A 11 -5.04 0.11 -6.16
N SER A 12 -4.43 0.75 -5.18
CA SER A 12 -4.09 0.16 -3.89
C SER A 12 -5.27 0.34 -2.96
N PHE A 13 -5.67 -0.73 -2.30
CA PHE A 13 -6.78 -0.68 -1.36
C PHE A 13 -6.37 0.01 -0.07
N ILE A 14 -5.13 -0.23 0.38
CA ILE A 14 -4.61 0.22 1.65
C ILE A 14 -3.19 0.80 1.51
N LYS A 15 -2.99 2.01 2.04
CA LYS A 15 -1.71 2.73 2.02
C LYS A 15 -1.18 3.03 3.41
N LEU A 16 0.14 2.95 3.57
CA LEU A 16 0.86 3.30 4.79
C LEU A 16 1.57 4.64 4.63
N ASN A 17 1.31 5.54 5.58
CA ASN A 17 1.93 6.87 5.63
C ASN A 17 2.60 7.08 6.99
N LEU A 18 3.86 7.51 6.94
CA LEU A 18 4.55 8.11 8.08
C LEU A 18 4.79 9.59 7.77
N TYR A 19 4.37 10.46 8.68
CA TYR A 19 4.66 11.89 8.59
C TYR A 19 4.85 12.50 9.98
N SER A 20 5.58 13.62 10.03
CA SER A 20 6.10 14.20 11.27
C SER A 20 5.67 15.66 11.43
N PRO A 21 4.47 15.95 11.93
CA PRO A 21 4.06 17.32 12.20
C PRO A 21 4.79 17.89 13.42
N SER A 22 5.70 18.84 13.18
CA SER A 22 6.44 19.64 14.17
C SER A 22 7.17 18.82 15.25
N ALA A 23 6.49 18.47 16.35
CA ALA A 23 7.06 17.85 17.54
C ALA A 23 6.62 16.40 17.78
N HIS A 24 5.85 15.81 16.86
CA HIS A 24 5.39 14.43 16.97
C HIS A 24 5.46 13.72 15.61
N GLN A 25 5.41 12.40 15.67
CA GLN A 25 5.31 11.54 14.49
C GLN A 25 3.99 10.79 14.52
N ILE A 26 3.44 10.57 13.33
CA ILE A 26 2.15 9.93 13.12
C ILE A 26 2.32 8.91 12.00
N ALA A 27 1.98 7.67 12.30
CA ALA A 27 1.91 6.58 11.35
C ALA A 27 0.44 6.22 11.12
N ARG A 28 0.02 6.11 9.86
CA ARG A 28 -1.38 5.88 9.47
C ARG A 28 -1.48 4.81 8.42
N LEU A 29 -2.55 4.04 8.52
CA LEU A 29 -3.06 3.14 7.50
C LEU A 29 -4.33 3.75 6.91
N LEU A 30 -4.31 3.99 5.61
CA LEU A 30 -5.35 4.69 4.86
C LEU A 30 -6.04 3.71 3.90
N HIS A 31 -7.34 3.56 4.02
CA HIS A 31 -8.16 2.92 3.00
C HIS A 31 -8.45 3.90 1.86
N TYR A 32 -8.49 3.41 0.61
CA TYR A 32 -8.68 4.24 -0.59
C TYR A 32 -9.98 5.06 -0.58
N ARG A 33 -11.00 4.61 0.17
CA ARG A 33 -12.32 5.27 0.27
C ARG A 33 -12.58 5.91 1.62
N ASP A 34 -12.34 5.17 2.70
CA ASP A 34 -12.80 5.55 4.04
C ASP A 34 -11.80 6.42 4.80
N GLY A 35 -10.60 6.63 4.23
CA GLY A 35 -9.55 7.41 4.87
C GLY A 35 -8.83 6.60 5.95
N VAL A 36 -8.58 7.19 7.12
CA VAL A 36 -7.73 6.59 8.17
C VAL A 36 -8.46 5.44 8.85
N VAL A 37 -7.92 4.23 8.75
CA VAL A 37 -8.45 3.02 9.40
C VAL A 37 -7.74 2.76 10.72
N ILE A 38 -6.40 2.79 10.72
CA ILE A 38 -5.56 2.59 11.90
C ILE A 38 -4.55 3.73 11.96
N GLU A 39 -4.38 4.27 13.16
CA GLU A 39 -3.37 5.30 13.44
C GLU A 39 -2.53 4.85 14.64
N ALA A 40 -1.25 5.23 14.63
CA ALA A 40 -0.39 5.23 15.79
C ALA A 40 0.36 6.56 15.85
N SER A 41 0.38 7.23 17.00
CA SER A 41 1.04 8.53 17.15
C SER A 41 1.85 8.64 18.43
N THR A 42 2.99 9.35 18.36
CA THR A 42 3.72 9.76 19.57
C THR A 42 2.98 10.80 20.42
N LYS A 43 1.78 11.23 20.03
CA LYS A 43 0.85 11.97 20.90
C LYS A 43 0.13 11.06 21.90
N GLU A 44 0.05 9.77 21.62
CA GLU A 44 -0.55 8.82 22.55
C GLU A 44 0.33 8.68 23.79
N LYS A 45 -0.23 8.95 24.96
CA LYS A 45 0.53 8.97 26.22
C LYS A 45 1.19 7.62 26.52
N ALA A 46 0.54 6.52 26.17
CA ALA A 46 1.08 5.17 26.34
C ALA A 46 2.37 4.97 25.52
N ILE A 47 2.46 5.56 24.33
CA ILE A 47 3.63 5.50 23.45
C ILE A 47 4.67 6.52 23.92
N SER A 48 4.26 7.79 24.09
CA SER A 48 5.19 8.88 24.44
C SER A 48 5.95 8.62 25.74
N ASN A 49 5.30 8.04 26.75
CA ASN A 49 5.95 7.72 28.02
C ASN A 49 7.08 6.67 27.91
N GLN A 50 7.09 5.87 26.84
CA GLN A 50 8.11 4.85 26.60
C GLN A 50 9.22 5.34 25.68
N LEU A 51 9.09 6.55 25.11
CA LEU A 51 10.05 7.13 24.19
C LEU A 51 10.91 8.18 24.89
N TYR A 52 12.20 8.19 24.57
CA TYR A 52 13.09 9.28 24.99
C TYR A 52 12.79 10.58 24.22
N SER A 53 12.45 10.46 22.94
CA SER A 53 12.07 11.57 22.07
C SER A 53 10.88 11.18 21.19
N ASN A 54 10.01 12.14 20.90
CA ASN A 54 8.82 11.93 20.05
C ASN A 54 9.10 12.10 18.55
N THR A 55 10.33 12.48 18.18
CA THR A 55 10.72 12.87 16.81
C THR A 55 11.97 12.17 16.29
N ASP A 56 12.64 11.36 17.09
CA ASP A 56 13.86 10.68 16.68
C ASP A 56 13.58 9.47 15.75
N THR A 57 14.64 8.76 15.35
CA THR A 57 14.52 7.55 14.54
C THR A 57 13.95 6.38 15.32
N CYS A 58 14.19 6.33 16.64
CA CYS A 58 13.65 5.30 17.52
C CYS A 58 12.12 5.42 17.65
N ALA A 59 11.58 6.65 17.71
CA ALA A 59 10.15 6.90 17.65
C ALA A 59 9.54 6.35 16.36
N ALA A 60 10.17 6.58 15.20
CA ALA A 60 9.70 6.05 13.92
C ALA A 60 9.71 4.52 13.91
N MET A 61 10.79 3.90 14.40
CA MET A 61 10.90 2.45 14.51
C MET A 61 9.80 1.86 15.42
N ASN A 62 9.61 2.42 16.61
CA ASN A 62 8.61 1.96 17.57
C ASN A 62 7.17 2.17 17.05
N LEU A 63 6.91 3.28 16.34
CA LEU A 63 5.63 3.46 15.65
C LEU A 63 5.39 2.39 14.59
N GLY A 64 6.44 1.92 13.91
CA GLY A 64 6.37 0.80 12.97
C GLY A 64 5.91 -0.49 13.66
N TYR A 65 6.55 -0.85 14.77
CA TYR A 65 6.15 -2.01 15.58
C TYR A 65 4.70 -1.94 16.07
N ILE A 66 4.32 -0.80 16.66
CA ILE A 66 2.98 -0.61 17.21
C ILE A 66 1.92 -0.63 16.12
N LEU A 67 2.17 0.05 14.99
CA LEU A 67 1.23 0.06 13.88
C LEU A 67 1.07 -1.34 13.27
N ALA A 68 2.17 -2.07 13.06
CA ALA A 68 2.14 -3.44 12.56
C ALA A 68 1.31 -4.35 13.47
N ALA A 69 1.56 -4.29 14.78
CA ALA A 69 0.80 -5.07 15.76
C ALA A 69 -0.70 -4.74 15.73
N ARG A 70 -1.07 -3.45 15.63
CA ARG A 70 -2.47 -3.02 15.49
C ARG A 70 -3.10 -3.56 14.20
N CYS A 71 -2.38 -3.49 13.09
CA CYS A 71 -2.83 -4.02 11.80
C CYS A 71 -3.09 -5.53 11.88
N LEU A 72 -2.13 -6.30 12.42
CA LEU A 72 -2.24 -7.74 12.53
C LEU A 72 -3.38 -8.17 13.47
N GLN A 73 -3.56 -7.47 14.60
CA GLN A 73 -4.68 -7.70 15.51
C GLN A 73 -6.04 -7.39 14.87
N ALA A 74 -6.08 -6.43 13.93
CA ALA A 74 -7.26 -6.11 13.14
C ALA A 74 -7.46 -7.03 11.91
N GLY A 75 -6.56 -7.99 11.66
CA GLY A 75 -6.62 -8.90 10.50
C GLY A 75 -6.11 -8.29 9.19
N ILE A 76 -5.38 -7.17 9.25
CA ILE A 76 -4.77 -6.51 8.09
C ILE A 76 -3.33 -7.00 7.95
N HIS A 77 -3.06 -7.77 6.89
CA HIS A 77 -1.76 -8.39 6.64
C HIS A 77 -0.96 -7.73 5.50
N PHE A 78 -1.64 -6.98 4.62
CA PHE A 78 -1.06 -6.39 3.42
C PHE A 78 -1.33 -4.89 3.40
N ALA A 79 -0.30 -4.10 3.09
CA ALA A 79 -0.45 -2.67 2.89
C ALA A 79 0.69 -2.12 2.03
N ILE A 80 0.46 -1.05 1.26
CA ILE A 80 1.49 -0.49 0.37
C ILE A 80 2.09 0.79 0.96
N PRO A 81 3.42 0.97 0.95
CA PRO A 81 4.04 2.25 1.28
C PRO A 81 3.55 3.37 0.37
N SER A 82 3.09 4.50 0.94
CA SER A 82 2.77 5.69 0.12
C SER A 82 4.01 6.49 -0.28
N ALA A 83 5.14 6.27 0.39
CA ALA A 83 6.41 6.89 0.03
C ALA A 83 7.05 6.15 -1.14
N THR A 84 7.67 6.89 -2.07
CA THR A 84 8.46 6.28 -3.15
C THR A 84 9.68 5.58 -2.56
N GLN A 85 10.19 4.52 -3.22
CA GLN A 85 11.40 3.82 -2.80
C GLN A 85 12.57 4.77 -2.50
N ASP A 86 12.81 5.77 -3.36
CA ASP A 86 13.84 6.79 -3.14
C ASP A 86 13.64 7.57 -1.83
N GLN A 87 12.40 7.87 -1.44
CA GLN A 87 12.10 8.58 -0.20
C GLN A 87 12.35 7.70 1.03
N ILE A 88 12.09 6.40 0.90
CA ILE A 88 12.35 5.41 1.95
C ILE A 88 13.86 5.28 2.18
N GLU A 89 14.64 5.23 1.11
CA GLU A 89 16.10 5.07 1.21
C GLU A 89 16.81 6.34 1.71
N ASN A 90 16.34 7.51 1.28
CA ASN A 90 16.94 8.79 1.67
C ASN A 90 16.65 9.17 3.13
N SER A 91 15.52 8.72 3.70
CA SER A 91 15.11 9.08 5.06
C SER A 91 15.36 7.95 6.05
N LYS A 92 16.23 8.19 7.05
CA LYS A 92 16.48 7.24 8.14
C LYS A 92 15.21 6.88 8.90
N HIS A 93 14.29 7.84 9.10
CA HIS A 93 13.03 7.60 9.78
C HIS A 93 12.12 6.65 8.99
N GLN A 94 11.97 6.89 7.67
CA GLN A 94 11.16 6.02 6.81
C GLN A 94 11.76 4.62 6.74
N LYS A 95 13.09 4.52 6.57
CA LYS A 95 13.79 3.24 6.48
C LYS A 95 13.58 2.36 7.72
N GLU A 96 13.81 2.89 8.92
CA GLU A 96 13.62 2.11 10.16
C GLU A 96 12.14 1.80 10.44
N PHE A 97 11.23 2.71 10.07
CA PHE A 97 9.79 2.47 10.19
C PHE A 97 9.31 1.30 9.32
N PHE A 98 9.64 1.31 8.02
CA PHE A 98 9.23 0.22 7.11
C PHE A 98 9.91 -1.10 7.45
N LYS A 99 11.17 -1.06 7.87
CA LYS A 99 11.88 -2.25 8.37
C LYS A 99 11.21 -2.85 9.60
N ALA A 100 10.73 -2.03 10.53
CA ALA A 100 10.01 -2.49 11.71
C ALA A 100 8.65 -3.12 11.35
N LEU A 101 7.92 -2.56 10.38
CA LEU A 101 6.68 -3.14 9.86
C LEU A 101 6.89 -4.54 9.27
N GLU A 102 7.91 -4.70 8.45
CA GLU A 102 8.26 -6.01 7.86
C GLU A 102 8.73 -7.01 8.91
N ALA A 103 9.48 -6.56 9.92
CA ALA A 103 9.97 -7.40 11.01
C ALA A 103 8.84 -8.00 11.86
N GLU A 104 7.74 -7.27 12.05
CA GLU A 104 6.52 -7.78 12.71
C GLU A 104 5.68 -8.70 11.81
N GLY A 105 5.98 -8.76 10.50
CA GLY A 105 5.31 -9.63 9.55
C GLY A 105 4.22 -8.98 8.71
N LEU A 106 4.13 -7.64 8.72
CA LEU A 106 3.27 -6.93 7.77
C LEU A 106 3.89 -6.95 6.38
N GLN A 107 3.15 -7.42 5.38
CA GLN A 107 3.65 -7.48 4.01
C GLN A 107 3.43 -6.15 3.30
N LEU A 108 4.52 -5.51 2.86
CA LEU A 108 4.50 -4.22 2.18
C LEU A 108 4.12 -4.30 0.68
N ARG A 109 3.32 -5.30 0.33
CA ARG A 109 2.83 -5.58 -1.03
C ARG A 109 1.37 -6.01 -0.95
N GLU A 110 0.56 -5.58 -1.91
CA GLU A 110 -0.78 -6.15 -2.07
C GLU A 110 -0.74 -7.33 -3.05
N PRO A 111 -1.58 -8.37 -2.84
CA PRO A 111 -1.77 -9.42 -3.84
C PRO A 111 -2.40 -8.84 -5.11
N ALA A 112 -2.09 -9.45 -6.25
CA ALA A 112 -2.71 -9.06 -7.52
C ALA A 112 -4.23 -9.29 -7.45
N ALA A 113 -5.00 -8.34 -7.97
CA ALA A 113 -6.44 -8.51 -8.13
C ALA A 113 -6.71 -9.69 -9.06
N ILE A 114 -7.62 -10.58 -8.65
CA ILE A 114 -8.11 -11.65 -9.51
C ILE A 114 -8.97 -11.00 -10.58
N GLU A 115 -8.71 -11.33 -11.85
CA GLU A 115 -9.53 -10.82 -12.95
C GLU A 115 -10.95 -11.38 -12.85
N GLN A 116 -11.93 -10.51 -13.11
CA GLN A 116 -13.32 -10.93 -13.16
C GLN A 116 -13.53 -11.76 -14.43
N THR A 117 -13.76 -13.05 -14.24
CA THR A 117 -14.14 -14.02 -15.28
C THR A 117 -15.56 -14.52 -15.01
N TYR A 118 -16.18 -15.19 -15.98
CA TYR A 118 -17.52 -15.78 -15.77
C TYR A 118 -17.54 -16.82 -14.64
N GLU A 119 -16.41 -17.47 -14.35
CA GLU A 119 -16.25 -18.43 -13.25
C GLU A 119 -16.21 -17.73 -11.89
N THR A 120 -15.67 -16.51 -11.87
CA THR A 120 -15.37 -15.75 -10.63
C THR A 120 -16.48 -14.75 -10.30
N ASP A 121 -17.12 -14.17 -11.32
CA ASP A 121 -18.18 -13.17 -11.18
C ASP A 121 -19.47 -13.63 -11.87
N ARG A 122 -20.49 -13.92 -11.05
CA ARG A 122 -21.81 -14.38 -11.50
C ARG A 122 -22.57 -13.34 -12.34
N SER A 123 -22.22 -12.07 -12.23
CA SER A 123 -22.81 -11.02 -13.08
C SER A 123 -22.26 -11.04 -14.51
N MET A 124 -21.10 -11.68 -14.71
CA MET A 124 -20.47 -11.82 -16.01
C MET A 124 -21.01 -13.07 -16.71
N VAL A 125 -21.85 -12.87 -17.73
CA VAL A 125 -22.57 -13.97 -18.40
C VAL A 125 -21.84 -14.47 -19.64
N TRP A 126 -20.88 -13.70 -20.17
CA TRP A 126 -20.17 -14.03 -21.40
C TRP A 126 -18.72 -13.55 -21.34
N GLU A 127 -17.80 -14.36 -21.86
CA GLU A 127 -16.44 -13.95 -22.20
C GLU A 127 -16.32 -13.72 -23.71
N ARG A 128 -15.61 -12.66 -24.11
CA ARG A 128 -15.26 -12.48 -25.52
C ARG A 128 -14.33 -13.62 -25.93
N TYR A 129 -14.83 -14.51 -26.78
CA TYR A 129 -13.96 -15.46 -27.47
C TYR A 129 -12.89 -14.70 -28.25
N PRO A 130 -11.63 -15.18 -28.25
CA PRO A 130 -10.61 -14.61 -29.12
C PRO A 130 -11.10 -14.74 -30.57
N THR A 131 -11.42 -13.61 -31.20
CA THR A 131 -11.73 -13.58 -32.64
C THR A 131 -10.46 -13.94 -33.40
N MET A 132 -10.41 -15.16 -33.92
CA MET A 132 -9.38 -15.56 -34.85
C MET A 132 -9.51 -14.73 -36.11
N ALA A 133 -8.45 -14.00 -36.49
CA ALA A 133 -8.43 -13.26 -37.74
C ALA A 133 -8.72 -14.22 -38.90
N SER A 134 -9.79 -13.94 -39.63
CA SER A 134 -10.18 -14.73 -40.80
C SER A 134 -9.27 -14.40 -41.98
N ARG A 135 -9.25 -15.25 -43.01
CA ARG A 135 -8.50 -14.96 -44.25
C ARG A 135 -8.99 -13.66 -44.90
N GLN A 136 -10.27 -13.32 -44.73
CA GLN A 136 -10.87 -12.08 -45.22
C GLN A 136 -10.30 -10.83 -44.53
N ASP A 137 -10.00 -10.89 -43.23
CA ASP A 137 -9.47 -9.74 -42.48
C ASP A 137 -8.04 -9.34 -42.91
N LYS A 138 -7.35 -10.21 -43.67
CA LYS A 138 -5.99 -10.00 -44.19
C LYS A 138 -5.96 -9.52 -45.64
N LEU A 139 -7.11 -9.35 -46.30
CA LEU A 139 -7.18 -8.90 -47.69
C LEU A 139 -6.98 -7.38 -47.85
N ASP A 140 -7.15 -6.61 -46.78
CA ASP A 140 -6.97 -5.14 -46.79
C ASP A 140 -5.49 -4.71 -46.74
N GLU A 141 -4.55 -5.66 -46.62
CA GLU A 141 -3.10 -5.43 -46.60
C GLU A 141 -2.40 -5.73 -47.96
N LEU A 142 -3.17 -5.99 -49.02
CA LEU A 142 -2.70 -6.24 -50.41
C LEU A 142 -3.14 -5.13 -51.36
#